data_AF-A0AAU9WXD8-F1
#
_entry.id   AF-A0AAU9WXD8-F1
#
_cell.length_a   1.000
_cell.length_b   1.000
_cell.length_c   1.000
_cell.angle_alpha   90.00
_cell.angle_beta   90.00
_cell.angle_gamma   90.00
#
_symmetry.space_group_name_H-M   'P 1'
#
loop_
_entity.id
_entity.type
_entity.pdbx_description
1 polymer ?
#
loop_
_entity_poly.entity_id
_entity_poly.type
_entity_poly.pdbx_seq_one_letter_code
_entity_poly.pdbx_strand_id
1 'polypeptide(L)'
;EDITNFLRFLREKFPYMTITPKLHMLEEHVCPFLRQWHMGLGFYGEQGIEGIHSEFNTQSQHFDHVKKKDTRLRQILVNHHIATSPELAGKAPKPRERNLKRKANE
;
A
#
# COMPACT_ATOMS: atom_id res chain seq x y z
N GLU A 1 -1.77 1.74 28.16
CA GLU A 1 -3.23 1.95 28.29
C GLU A 1 -3.94 1.01 27.34
N ASP A 2 -5.14 0.57 27.69
CA ASP A 2 -5.96 -0.39 26.94
C ASP A 2 -7.09 0.35 26.21
N ILE A 3 -7.49 -0.12 25.03
CA ILE A 3 -8.52 0.50 24.17
C ILE A 3 -9.86 0.63 24.91
N THR A 4 -10.19 -0.34 25.76
CA THR A 4 -11.40 -0.31 26.59
C THR A 4 -11.37 0.82 27.62
N ASN A 5 -10.21 1.06 28.26
CA ASN A 5 -10.06 2.15 29.22
C ASN A 5 -10.11 3.51 28.53
N PHE A 6 -9.52 3.62 27.33
CA PHE A 6 -9.56 4.83 26.52
C PHE A 6 -11.00 5.18 26.08
N LEU A 7 -11.75 4.22 25.56
CA LEU A 7 -13.13 4.47 25.13
C LEU A 7 -14.09 4.69 26.28
N ARG A 8 -13.85 4.05 27.44
CA ARG A 8 -14.57 4.39 28.68
C ARG A 8 -14.36 5.86 29.06
N PHE A 9 -13.12 6.33 29.07
CA PHE A 9 -12.82 7.74 29.33
C PHE A 9 -13.52 8.68 28.33
N LEU A 10 -13.53 8.35 27.03
CA LEU A 10 -14.22 9.15 26.03
C LEU A 10 -15.72 9.25 26.29
N ARG A 11 -16.37 8.13 26.63
CA ARG A 11 -17.81 8.10 26.97
C ARG A 11 -18.12 8.92 28.22
N GLU A 12 -17.24 8.88 29.23
CA GLU A 12 -17.42 9.62 30.49
C GLU A 12 -17.21 11.13 30.34
N LYS A 13 -16.15 11.54 29.62
CA LYS A 13 -15.80 12.96 29.46
C LYS A 13 -16.58 13.66 28.36
N PHE A 14 -17.02 12.91 27.33
CA PHE A 14 -17.72 13.44 26.17
C PHE A 14 -18.98 12.62 25.88
N PRO A 15 -19.99 12.67 26.77
CA PRO A 15 -21.17 11.79 26.69
C PRO A 15 -22.03 12.00 25.42
N TYR A 16 -21.93 13.16 24.79
CA TYR A 16 -22.64 13.49 23.54
C TYR A 16 -21.82 13.19 22.28
N MET A 17 -20.58 12.72 22.42
CA MET A 17 -19.74 12.35 21.29
C MET A 17 -20.24 11.05 20.66
N THR A 18 -20.35 11.04 19.34
CA THR A 18 -20.64 9.82 18.59
C THR A 18 -19.37 8.98 18.45
N ILE A 19 -19.45 7.69 18.79
CA ILE A 19 -18.38 6.73 18.52
C ILE A 19 -18.36 6.42 17.02
N THR A 20 -17.24 6.70 16.37
CA THR A 20 -17.10 6.44 14.93
C THR A 20 -16.99 4.94 14.66
N PRO A 21 -17.35 4.46 13.46
CA PRO A 21 -17.15 3.06 13.08
C PRO A 21 -15.71 2.58 13.27
N LYS A 22 -14.72 3.45 13.05
CA LYS A 22 -13.30 3.11 13.24
C LYS A 22 -12.96 2.85 14.71
N LEU A 23 -13.49 3.67 15.61
CA LEU A 23 -13.31 3.47 17.06
C LEU A 23 -14.02 2.21 17.54
N HIS A 24 -15.23 1.94 17.06
CA HIS A 24 -15.94 0.70 17.36
C HIS A 24 -15.18 -0.53 16.85
N MET A 25 -14.62 -0.48 15.64
CA MET A 25 -13.76 -1.56 15.12
C MET A 25 -12.56 -1.83 16.03
N LEU A 26 -11.88 -0.77 16.49
CA LEU A 26 -10.73 -0.89 17.39
C LEU A 26 -11.10 -1.52 18.74
N GLU A 27 -12.26 -1.18 19.30
CA GLU A 27 -12.74 -1.69 20.58
C GLU A 27 -13.15 -3.16 20.51
N GLU A 28 -14.03 -3.49 19.56
CA GLU A 28 -14.78 -4.74 19.58
C GLU A 28 -14.17 -5.81 18.66
N HIS A 29 -13.55 -5.41 17.55
CA HIS A 29 -13.23 -6.34 16.45
C HIS A 29 -11.74 -6.62 16.29
N VAL A 30 -10.88 -5.65 16.59
CA VAL A 30 -9.43 -5.80 16.37
C VAL A 30 -8.80 -6.87 17.25
N CYS A 31 -9.09 -6.89 18.55
CA CYS A 31 -8.52 -7.88 19.46
C CYS A 31 -8.94 -9.33 19.10
N PRO A 32 -10.24 -9.63 18.85
CA PRO A 32 -10.64 -10.94 18.33
C PRO A 32 -9.95 -11.31 17.01
N PHE A 33 -9.87 -10.37 16.05
CA PHE A 33 -9.23 -10.60 14.76
C PHE A 33 -7.75 -10.96 14.91
N LEU A 34 -6.99 -10.19 15.69
CA LEU A 34 -5.56 -10.45 15.92
C LEU A 34 -5.34 -11.80 16.61
N ARG A 35 -6.22 -12.19 17.54
CA ARG A 35 -6.17 -13.50 18.19
C ARG A 35 -6.48 -14.65 17.24
N GLN A 36 -7.39 -14.45 16.28
CA GLN A 36 -7.76 -15.47 15.31
C GLN A 36 -6.66 -15.69 14.26
N TRP A 37 -6.08 -14.62 13.75
CA TRP A 37 -5.18 -14.67 12.59
C TRP A 37 -3.69 -14.62 12.96
N HIS A 38 -3.36 -14.30 14.21
CA HIS A 38 -1.99 -14.22 14.74
C HIS A 38 -1.05 -13.30 13.93
N MET A 39 -1.63 -12.38 13.17
CA MET A 39 -0.94 -11.47 12.27
C MET A 39 -1.45 -10.05 12.51
N GLY A 40 -0.54 -9.07 12.48
CA GLY A 40 -0.91 -7.67 12.68
C GLY A 40 -1.81 -7.14 11.57
N LEU A 41 -2.74 -6.23 11.90
CA LEU A 41 -3.65 -5.62 10.93
C LEU A 41 -2.95 -4.96 9.74
N GLY A 42 -1.71 -4.49 9.92
CA GLY A 42 -0.90 -3.90 8.86
C GLY A 42 -0.67 -4.85 7.67
N PHE A 43 -0.65 -6.16 7.89
CA PHE A 43 -0.52 -7.16 6.82
C PHE A 43 -1.79 -7.30 5.98
N TYR A 44 -2.95 -6.95 6.54
CA TYR A 44 -4.24 -6.98 5.87
C TYR A 44 -4.69 -5.58 5.38
N GLY A 45 -3.82 -4.58 5.54
CA GLY A 45 -4.11 -3.21 5.12
C GLY A 45 -3.99 -3.02 3.61
N GLU A 46 -4.53 -1.90 3.13
CA GLU A 46 -4.60 -1.57 1.71
C GLU A 46 -3.34 -0.90 1.15
N GLN A 47 -2.30 -0.73 1.97
CA GLN A 47 -1.06 -0.08 1.54
C GLN A 47 -0.38 -0.79 0.36
N GLY A 48 -0.52 -2.11 0.27
CA GLY A 48 -0.03 -2.88 -0.87
C GLY A 48 -0.72 -2.49 -2.19
N ILE A 49 -2.04 -2.32 -2.19
CA ILE A 49 -2.78 -1.96 -3.40
C ILE A 49 -2.56 -0.49 -3.78
N GLU A 50 -2.39 0.41 -2.80
CA GLU A 50 -1.99 1.80 -3.05
C GLU A 50 -0.64 1.89 -3.79
N GLY A 51 0.34 1.05 -3.39
CA GLY A 51 1.62 0.94 -4.08
C GLY A 51 1.47 0.50 -5.53
N ILE A 52 0.62 -0.51 -5.79
CA ILE A 52 0.32 -0.99 -7.14
C ILE A 52 -0.35 0.11 -7.98
N HIS A 53 -1.30 0.86 -7.42
CA HIS A 53 -1.93 1.98 -8.12
C HIS A 53 -0.91 3.06 -8.54
N SER A 54 0.04 3.40 -7.66
CA SER A 54 1.11 4.35 -7.98
C SER A 54 1.99 3.86 -9.13
N GLU A 55 2.34 2.56 -9.14
CA GLU A 55 3.08 1.94 -10.23
C GLU A 55 2.31 2.03 -11.55
N PHE A 56 1.02 1.68 -11.55
CA PHE A 56 0.16 1.74 -12.74
C PHE A 56 0.04 3.16 -13.29
N ASN A 57 -0.07 4.17 -12.43
CA ASN A 57 -0.10 5.57 -12.86
C ASN A 57 1.19 5.98 -13.56
N THR A 58 2.34 5.57 -13.02
CA THR A 58 3.65 5.83 -13.62
C THR A 58 3.77 5.15 -14.99
N GLN A 59 3.35 3.89 -15.10
CA GLN A 59 3.37 3.17 -16.38
C GLN A 59 2.37 3.76 -17.38
N SER A 60 1.19 4.20 -16.94
CA SER A 60 0.21 4.85 -17.81
C SER A 60 0.76 6.15 -18.41
N GLN A 61 1.50 6.94 -17.63
CA GLN A 61 2.20 8.13 -18.13
C GLN A 61 3.28 7.74 -19.15
N HIS A 62 4.05 6.69 -18.86
CA HIS A 62 5.10 6.20 -19.76
C HIS A 62 4.53 5.74 -21.11
N PHE A 63 3.40 5.04 -21.11
CA PHE A 63 2.74 4.52 -22.31
C PHE A 63 1.68 5.46 -22.90
N ASP A 64 1.63 6.73 -22.52
CA ASP A 64 0.59 7.66 -23.02
C ASP A 64 0.67 7.87 -24.55
N HIS A 65 1.84 7.65 -25.14
CA HIS A 65 2.05 7.66 -26.59
C HIS A 65 1.30 6.53 -27.32
N VAL A 66 0.92 5.45 -26.64
CA VAL A 66 0.15 4.34 -27.21
C VAL A 66 -1.33 4.72 -27.26
N LYS A 67 -1.81 5.10 -28.46
CA LYS A 67 -3.18 5.62 -28.65
C LYS A 67 -4.29 4.58 -28.43
N LYS A 68 -4.02 3.32 -28.75
CA LYS A 68 -4.99 2.23 -28.60
C LYS A 68 -5.06 1.80 -27.13
N LYS A 69 -6.21 2.03 -26.48
CA LYS A 69 -6.37 1.85 -25.02
C LYS A 69 -6.16 0.41 -24.55
N ASP A 70 -6.63 -0.56 -25.32
CA ASP A 70 -6.47 -2.00 -25.08
C ASP A 70 -4.99 -2.41 -25.18
N THR A 71 -4.27 -1.93 -26.19
CA THR A 71 -2.83 -2.18 -26.32
C THR A 71 -2.07 -1.56 -25.15
N ARG A 72 -2.41 -0.32 -24.76
CA ARG A 72 -1.80 0.36 -23.62
C ARG A 72 -2.02 -0.41 -22.31
N LEU A 73 -3.26 -0.81 -22.04
CA LEU A 73 -3.61 -1.59 -20.85
C LEU A 73 -2.86 -2.94 -20.84
N ARG A 74 -2.84 -3.65 -21.96
CA ARG A 74 -2.10 -4.91 -22.08
C ARG A 74 -0.63 -4.72 -21.75
N GLN A 75 0.00 -3.65 -22.24
CA GLN A 75 1.42 -3.38 -21.96
C GLN A 75 1.67 -3.13 -20.48
N ILE A 76 0.82 -2.35 -19.81
CA ILE A 76 0.91 -2.09 -18.37
C ILE A 76 0.78 -3.40 -17.57
N LEU A 77 -0.22 -4.23 -17.90
CA LEU A 77 -0.44 -5.50 -17.23
C LEU A 77 0.72 -6.49 -17.42
N VAL A 78 1.27 -6.57 -18.64
CA VAL A 78 2.43 -7.43 -18.93
C VAL A 78 3.65 -6.97 -18.12
N ASN A 79 3.92 -5.65 -18.09
CA ASN A 79 5.04 -5.11 -17.32
C ASN A 79 4.88 -5.37 -15.82
N HIS A 80 3.70 -5.14 -15.26
CA HIS A 80 3.42 -5.43 -13.85
C HIS A 80 3.56 -6.93 -13.54
N HIS A 81 3.08 -7.81 -14.42
CA HIS A 81 3.26 -9.26 -14.25
C HIS A 81 4.74 -9.68 -14.26
N ILE A 82 5.55 -9.12 -15.17
CA ILE A 82 6.99 -9.40 -15.22
C ILE A 82 7.67 -8.96 -13.91
N ALA A 83 7.28 -7.81 -13.37
CA ALA A 83 7.86 -7.26 -12.14
C ALA A 83 7.46 -8.03 -10.87
N THR A 84 6.24 -8.57 -10.83
CA THR A 84 5.65 -9.19 -9.62
C THR A 84 5.67 -10.71 -9.64
N SER A 85 5.90 -11.34 -10.79
CA SER A 85 5.95 -12.81 -10.89
C SER A 85 7.05 -13.38 -10.00
N PRO A 86 6.73 -14.27 -9.05
CA PRO A 86 7.74 -14.92 -8.20
C PRO A 86 8.77 -15.71 -8.99
N GLU A 87 8.41 -16.24 -10.16
CA GLU A 87 9.31 -17.00 -11.04
C GLU A 87 10.36 -16.12 -11.73
N LEU A 88 10.03 -14.84 -11.92
CA LEU A 88 10.87 -13.82 -12.56
C LEU A 88 11.56 -12.93 -11.54
N ALA A 89 11.09 -12.92 -10.29
CA ALA A 89 11.68 -12.20 -9.18
C ALA A 89 13.17 -12.56 -9.03
N GLY A 90 14.03 -11.54 -9.04
CA GLY A 90 15.49 -11.68 -8.94
C GLY A 90 16.21 -12.03 -10.26
N LYS A 91 15.48 -12.38 -11.34
CA LYS A 91 16.06 -12.58 -12.68
C LYS A 91 16.05 -11.31 -13.53
N ALA A 92 15.23 -10.32 -13.15
CA ALA A 92 15.20 -9.03 -13.81
C ALA A 92 16.56 -8.31 -13.62
N PRO A 93 17.19 -7.79 -14.70
CA PRO A 93 18.44 -7.08 -14.58
C PRO A 93 18.27 -5.84 -13.71
N LYS A 94 19.14 -5.67 -12.71
CA LYS A 94 19.14 -4.45 -11.89
C LYS A 94 19.43 -3.25 -12.80
N PRO A 95 18.67 -2.14 -12.66
CA PRO A 95 18.98 -0.91 -13.38
C PRO A 95 20.45 -0.55 -13.14
N ARG A 96 21.19 -0.32 -14.23
CA ARG A 96 22.59 0.07 -14.14
C ARG A 96 22.66 1.42 -13.43
N GLU A 97 23.26 1.48 -12.24
CA GLU A 97 23.49 2.75 -11.57
C GLU A 97 24.32 3.65 -12.49
N ARG A 98 23.82 4.86 -12.74
CA ARG A 98 24.57 5.86 -13.49
C ARG A 98 25.71 6.33 -12.60
N ASN A 99 26.95 6.08 -13.03
CA ASN A 99 28.15 6.72 -12.47
C ASN A 99 28.10 8.23 -12.71
N LEU A 100 27.32 8.95 -11.91
CA LEU A 100 27.36 10.41 -11.83
C LEU A 100 28.62 10.80 -11.07
N LYS A 101 29.79 10.64 -11.70
CA LYS A 101 31.00 11.34 -11.25
C LYS A 101 30.72 12.83 -11.43
N ARG A 102 30.28 13.51 -10.37
CA ARG A 102 30.35 14.98 -10.28
C ARG A 102 31.82 15.33 -10.48
N LYS A 103 32.19 15.85 -11.65
CA LYS A 103 33.38 16.69 -11.76
C LYS A 103 33.08 17.92 -10.89
N ALA A 104 33.59 17.93 -9.66
CA ALA A 104 33.77 19.18 -8.95
C ALA A 104 34.77 19.98 -9.78
N ASN A 105 34.34 21.13 -10.30
CA ASN A 105 35.19 22.00 -11.10
C ASN A 105 36.36 22.49 -10.25
N GLU A 106 37.53 22.50 -10.87
CA GLU A 106 38.79 23.14 -10.44
C GLU A 106 38.64 24.66 -10.27
#